data_AF-A0A930KEU8-F1
#
_entry.id   AF-A0A930KEU8-F1
#
_cell.length_a   1.000
_cell.length_b   1.000
_cell.length_c   1.000
_cell.angle_alpha   90.00
_cell.angle_beta   90.00
_cell.angle_gamma   90.00
#
_symmetry.space_group_name_H-M   'P 1'
#
loop_
_entity.id
_entity.type
_entity.pdbx_description
1 polymer ?
#
loop_
_entity_poly.entity_id
_entity_poly.type
_entity_poly.pdbx_seq_one_letter_code
_entity_poly.pdbx_strand_id
1 'polypeptide(L)'
;MKKLLSKSFFLVTISLFARVTTVVADTSIGSTDYSSGYGGLSEMTAWVLGLARGLGLLIYALAAILSLYSATAIYIKINAGEEGFLKSVYILIGSILFLIFSTMFMPSFFGFEPIRVNGF
;
A
#
# COMPACT_ATOMS: atom_id res chain seq x y z
N MET A 1 2.38 13.95 -30.14
CA MET A 1 1.61 13.61 -28.92
C MET A 1 2.32 14.12 -27.65
N LYS A 2 2.53 15.43 -27.49
CA LYS A 2 3.27 16.02 -26.34
C LYS A 2 2.38 16.87 -25.40
N LYS A 3 1.05 16.78 -25.52
CA LYS A 3 0.09 17.61 -24.75
C LYS A 3 -0.84 16.81 -23.82
N LEU A 4 -0.47 15.59 -23.43
CA LEU A 4 -1.33 14.78 -22.54
C LEU A 4 -1.06 15.00 -21.04
N LEU A 5 -0.02 15.73 -20.67
CA LEU A 5 0.39 15.95 -19.28
C LEU A 5 0.38 17.45 -18.96
N SER A 6 -0.82 18.03 -19.05
CA SER A 6 -1.08 19.41 -18.60
C SER A 6 -0.90 19.52 -17.08
N LYS A 7 -0.42 20.68 -16.58
CA LYS A 7 -0.33 20.98 -15.14
C LYS A 7 -1.65 20.69 -14.41
N SER A 8 -2.78 20.92 -15.07
CA SER A 8 -4.11 20.63 -14.54
C SER A 8 -4.37 19.13 -14.38
N PHE A 9 -3.91 18.28 -15.30
CA PHE A 9 -4.05 16.82 -15.18
C PHE A 9 -3.24 16.30 -13.99
N PHE A 10 -2.00 16.79 -13.82
CA PHE A 10 -1.15 16.44 -12.69
C PHE A 10 -1.75 16.88 -11.34
N LEU A 11 -2.33 18.09 -11.27
CA LEU A 11 -3.03 18.59 -10.07
C LEU A 11 -4.31 17.78 -9.76
N VAL A 12 -5.04 17.35 -10.79
CA VAL A 12 -6.23 16.49 -10.62
C VAL A 12 -5.83 15.11 -10.10
N THR A 13 -4.76 14.51 -10.61
CA THR A 13 -4.24 13.22 -10.12
C THR A 13 -3.76 13.32 -8.67
N ILE A 14 -3.06 14.39 -8.29
CA ILE A 14 -2.65 14.65 -6.90
C ILE A 14 -3.85 14.81 -5.98
N SER A 15 -4.88 15.54 -6.41
CA SER A 15 -6.12 15.72 -5.63
C SER A 15 -6.87 14.41 -5.44
N LEU A 16 -6.95 13.58 -6.47
CA LEU A 16 -7.52 12.22 -6.40
C LEU A 16 -6.73 11.32 -5.45
N PHE A 17 -5.39 11.36 -5.51
CA PHE A 17 -4.55 10.60 -4.60
C PHE A 17 -4.71 11.06 -3.14
N ALA A 18 -4.74 12.37 -2.89
CA ALA A 18 -4.97 12.96 -1.58
C ALA A 18 -6.34 12.58 -0.98
N ARG A 19 -7.39 12.55 -1.82
CA ARG A 19 -8.74 12.13 -1.42
C ARG A 19 -8.82 10.64 -1.09
N VAL A 20 -8.11 9.78 -1.84
CA VAL A 20 -8.03 8.35 -1.53
C VAL A 20 -7.30 8.12 -0.21
N THR A 21 -6.23 8.87 0.09
CA THR A 21 -5.52 8.73 1.37
C THR A 21 -6.34 9.14 2.58
N THR A 22 -7.22 10.15 2.48
CA THR A 22 -8.04 10.57 3.62
C THR A 22 -9.13 9.56 3.97
N VAL A 23 -9.72 8.85 2.99
CA VAL A 23 -10.79 7.87 3.25
C VAL A 23 -10.26 6.61 3.94
N VAL A 24 -8.97 6.28 3.77
CA VAL A 24 -8.34 5.12 4.42
C VAL A 24 -7.88 5.45 5.86
N ALA A 25 -7.86 6.73 6.24
CA ALA A 25 -7.29 7.19 7.51
C ALA A 25 -8.31 7.38 8.67
N ASP A 26 -9.62 7.24 8.42
CA ASP A 26 -10.68 7.37 9.45
C ASP A 26 -10.80 6.14 10.36
N THR A 27 -9.69 5.69 10.92
CA THR A 27 -9.70 4.90 12.17
C THR A 27 -9.50 5.88 13.32
N SER A 28 -10.37 5.85 14.34
CA SER A 28 -10.27 6.68 15.54
C SER A 28 -8.95 6.44 16.29
N ILE A 29 -7.92 7.18 15.91
CA ILE A 29 -6.58 7.12 16.51
C ILE A 29 -6.60 8.07 17.71
N GLY A 30 -6.79 7.56 18.93
CA GLY A 30 -6.35 8.28 20.12
C GLY A 30 -7.23 8.31 21.38
N SER A 31 -8.27 7.49 21.55
CA SER A 31 -8.97 7.40 22.84
C SER A 31 -9.06 5.95 23.31
N THR A 32 -8.26 5.59 24.30
CA THR A 32 -8.40 4.33 25.05
C THR A 32 -8.76 4.69 26.49
N ASP A 33 -9.86 4.14 27.01
CA ASP A 33 -10.29 4.38 28.39
C ASP A 33 -9.62 3.35 29.32
N TYR A 34 -8.68 3.83 30.14
CA TYR A 34 -7.92 3.01 31.09
C TYR A 34 -8.68 2.77 32.41
N SER A 35 -9.87 3.37 32.57
CA SER A 35 -10.62 3.40 33.84
C SER A 35 -11.17 2.03 34.28
N SER A 36 -11.25 1.04 33.38
CA SER A 36 -11.97 -0.22 33.59
C SER A 36 -11.10 -1.44 33.94
N GLY A 37 -9.79 -1.27 34.25
CA GLY A 37 -8.92 -2.39 34.65
C GLY A 37 -8.64 -3.39 33.52
N TYR A 38 -8.96 -4.69 33.71
CA TYR A 38 -8.74 -5.76 32.70
C TYR A 38 -9.43 -5.47 31.35
N GLY A 39 -10.58 -4.78 31.37
CA GLY A 39 -11.28 -4.35 30.16
C GLY A 39 -10.45 -3.40 29.29
N GLY A 40 -9.80 -2.40 29.90
CA GLY A 40 -8.93 -1.46 29.19
C GLY A 40 -7.74 -2.15 28.54
N LEU A 41 -7.13 -3.14 29.18
CA LEU A 41 -5.97 -3.86 28.61
C LEU A 41 -6.35 -4.68 27.36
N SER A 42 -7.54 -5.28 27.36
CA SER A 42 -8.10 -5.95 26.18
C SER A 42 -8.35 -4.96 25.05
N GLU A 43 -8.91 -3.78 25.36
CA GLU A 43 -9.16 -2.72 24.36
C GLU A 43 -7.86 -2.16 23.76
N MET A 44 -6.80 -2.00 24.55
CA MET A 44 -5.49 -1.57 24.03
C MET A 44 -4.91 -2.59 23.04
N THR A 45 -5.05 -3.87 23.35
CA THR A 45 -4.55 -4.94 22.47
C THR A 45 -5.32 -4.90 21.14
N ALA A 46 -6.66 -4.77 21.19
CA ALA A 46 -7.47 -4.61 19.98
C ALA A 46 -7.11 -3.34 19.19
N TRP A 47 -6.83 -2.23 19.88
CA TRP A 47 -6.41 -0.98 19.25
C TRP A 47 -5.06 -1.09 18.53
N VAL A 48 -4.04 -1.66 19.18
CA VAL A 48 -2.71 -1.89 18.57
C VAL A 48 -2.84 -2.83 17.36
N LEU A 49 -3.65 -3.88 17.46
CA LEU A 49 -3.94 -4.76 16.32
C LEU A 49 -4.63 -4.01 15.18
N GLY A 50 -5.58 -3.11 15.49
CA GLY A 50 -6.22 -2.23 14.51
C GLY A 50 -5.21 -1.34 13.76
N LEU A 51 -4.26 -0.74 14.47
CA LEU A 51 -3.16 0.04 13.86
C LEU A 51 -2.26 -0.83 12.99
N ALA A 52 -1.87 -2.01 13.46
CA ALA A 52 -1.03 -2.94 12.70
C ALA A 52 -1.70 -3.36 11.39
N ARG A 53 -3.02 -3.61 11.41
CA ARG A 53 -3.81 -3.89 10.21
C ARG A 53 -3.87 -2.70 9.26
N GLY A 54 -4.11 -1.49 9.79
CA GLY A 54 -4.11 -0.26 8.99
C GLY A 54 -2.78 0.00 8.29
N LEU A 55 -1.66 -0.16 9.01
CA LEU A 55 -0.31 -0.08 8.44
C LEU A 55 -0.07 -1.14 7.36
N GLY A 56 -0.56 -2.37 7.56
CA GLY A 56 -0.48 -3.45 6.57
C GLY A 56 -1.19 -3.11 5.25
N LEU A 57 -2.36 -2.48 5.33
CA LEU A 57 -3.09 -2.02 4.15
C LEU A 57 -2.37 -0.88 3.42
N LEU A 58 -1.74 0.04 4.15
CA LEU A 58 -0.94 1.12 3.56
C LEU A 58 0.30 0.57 2.83
N ILE A 59 1.00 -0.40 3.44
CA ILE A 59 2.16 -1.04 2.81
C ILE A 59 1.74 -1.81 1.55
N TYR A 60 0.60 -2.50 1.59
CA TYR A 60 0.04 -3.18 0.42
C TYR A 60 -0.25 -2.22 -0.73
N ALA A 61 -0.88 -1.08 -0.45
CA ALA A 61 -1.17 -0.05 -1.44
C ALA A 61 0.12 0.51 -2.07
N LEU A 62 1.14 0.80 -1.26
CA LEU A 62 2.45 1.27 -1.74
C LEU A 62 3.16 0.20 -2.59
N ALA A 63 3.15 -1.05 -2.16
CA ALA A 63 3.74 -2.17 -2.89
C ALA A 63 3.09 -2.34 -4.28
N ALA A 64 1.77 -2.20 -4.37
CA ALA A 64 1.05 -2.25 -5.64
C ALA A 64 1.45 -1.11 -6.60
N ILE A 65 1.57 0.12 -6.09
CA ILE A 65 2.00 1.28 -6.90
C ILE A 65 3.44 1.08 -7.41
N LEU A 66 4.34 0.60 -6.55
CA LEU A 66 5.73 0.31 -6.93
C LEU A 66 5.82 -0.78 -8.01
N SER A 67 5.00 -1.82 -7.91
CA SER A 67 4.91 -2.88 -8.93
C SER A 67 4.45 -2.32 -10.28
N LEU A 68 3.39 -1.51 -10.30
CA LEU A 68 2.89 -0.87 -11.52
C LEU A 68 3.91 0.07 -12.16
N TYR A 69 4.63 0.84 -11.34
CA TYR A 69 5.73 1.71 -11.82
C TYR A 69 6.83 0.89 -12.48
N SER A 70 7.27 -0.21 -11.85
CA SER A 70 8.33 -1.07 -12.38
C SER A 70 7.95 -1.72 -13.71
N ALA A 71 6.70 -2.17 -13.86
CA ALA A 71 6.19 -2.72 -15.12
C ALA A 71 6.16 -1.66 -16.24
N THR A 72 5.67 -0.46 -15.93
CA THR A 72 5.62 0.66 -16.90
C THR A 72 7.02 1.09 -17.34
N ALA A 73 7.98 1.12 -16.41
CA ALA A 73 9.37 1.47 -16.70
C ALA A 73 10.04 0.47 -17.67
N ILE A 74 9.74 -0.83 -17.55
CA ILE A 74 10.22 -1.86 -18.48
C ILE A 74 9.66 -1.62 -19.89
N TYR A 75 8.36 -1.37 -20.00
CA TYR A 75 7.71 -1.11 -21.29
C TYR A 75 8.38 0.07 -22.02
N ILE A 76 8.65 1.16 -21.31
CA ILE A 76 9.33 2.33 -21.91
C ILE A 76 10.73 1.97 -22.38
N LYS A 77 11.53 1.28 -21.55
CA LYS A 77 12.92 0.93 -21.86
C LYS A 77 13.06 -0.03 -23.03
N ILE A 78 12.18 -1.03 -23.13
CA ILE A 78 12.18 -1.99 -24.23
C ILE A 78 11.84 -1.28 -25.56
N ASN A 79 10.85 -0.38 -25.55
CA ASN A 79 10.48 0.35 -26.76
C ASN A 79 11.51 1.41 -27.17
N ALA A 80 12.32 1.91 -26.24
CA ALA A 80 13.41 2.85 -26.51
C ALA A 80 14.71 2.17 -27.02
N GLY A 81 14.77 0.84 -27.00
CA GLY A 81 15.98 0.09 -27.37
C GLY A 81 17.16 0.33 -26.41
N GLU A 82 16.90 0.79 -25.18
CA GLU A 82 17.96 1.05 -24.20
C GLU A 82 18.58 -0.25 -23.68
N GLU A 83 19.91 -0.32 -23.70
CA GLU A 83 20.72 -1.36 -23.04
C GLU A 83 20.67 -1.16 -21.51
N GLY A 84 19.53 -1.49 -20.91
CA GLY A 84 19.30 -1.33 -19.47
C GLY A 84 17.99 -1.94 -18.96
N PHE A 85 17.24 -2.64 -19.82
CA PHE A 85 15.94 -3.21 -19.46
C PHE A 85 16.05 -4.32 -18.41
N LEU A 86 17.12 -5.13 -18.43
CA LEU A 86 17.32 -6.21 -17.45
C LEU A 86 17.37 -5.69 -16.00
N LYS A 87 17.98 -4.53 -15.75
CA LYS A 87 17.97 -3.89 -14.42
C LYS A 87 16.56 -3.60 -13.95
N SER A 88 15.69 -3.12 -14.85
CA SER A 88 14.29 -2.87 -14.53
C SER A 88 13.49 -4.15 -14.32
N VAL A 89 13.86 -5.26 -14.98
CA VAL A 89 13.28 -6.59 -14.71
C VAL A 89 13.63 -7.08 -13.30
N TYR A 90 14.87 -6.94 -12.85
CA TYR A 90 15.25 -7.29 -11.48
C TYR A 90 14.47 -6.48 -10.44
N ILE A 91 14.20 -5.20 -10.71
CA ILE A 91 13.37 -4.35 -9.85
C ILE A 91 11.91 -4.82 -9.83
N LEU A 92 11.37 -5.27 -10.97
CA LEU A 92 10.03 -5.84 -11.05
C LEU A 92 9.91 -7.14 -10.23
N ILE A 93 10.91 -8.01 -10.29
CA ILE A 93 10.90 -9.24 -9.48
C ILE A 93 10.86 -8.89 -7.99
N GLY A 94 11.68 -7.91 -7.57
CA GLY A 94 11.68 -7.44 -6.18
C GLY A 94 10.34 -6.83 -5.76
N SER A 95 9.70 -6.04 -6.62
CA SER A 95 8.40 -5.40 -6.30
C SER A 95 7.27 -6.43 -6.18
N ILE A 96 7.26 -7.46 -7.02
CA ILE A 96 6.28 -8.57 -6.94
C ILE A 96 6.47 -9.37 -5.65
N LEU A 97 7.73 -9.72 -5.30
CA LEU A 97 8.02 -10.42 -4.03
C LEU A 97 7.60 -9.59 -2.82
N PHE A 98 7.84 -8.27 -2.85
CA PHE A 98 7.42 -7.37 -1.79
C PHE A 98 5.89 -7.28 -1.67
N LEU A 99 5.17 -7.33 -2.79
CA LEU A 99 3.71 -7.37 -2.81
C LEU A 99 3.17 -8.66 -2.17
N ILE A 100 3.75 -9.82 -2.48
CA ILE A 100 3.39 -11.11 -1.85
C ILE A 100 3.72 -11.09 -0.35
N PHE A 101 4.86 -10.51 0.03
CA PHE A 101 5.22 -10.35 1.43
C PHE A 101 4.17 -9.54 2.20
N SER A 102 3.74 -8.42 1.62
CA SER A 102 2.73 -7.55 2.21
C SER A 102 1.36 -8.22 2.34
N THR A 103 0.97 -9.11 1.41
CA THR A 103 -0.36 -9.74 1.44
C THR A 103 -0.45 -10.95 2.35
N MET A 104 0.61 -11.75 2.45
CA MET A 104 0.56 -13.06 3.10
C MET A 104 1.34 -13.09 4.41
N PHE A 105 2.55 -12.54 4.43
CA PHE A 105 3.46 -12.67 5.57
C PHE A 105 3.21 -11.58 6.60
N MET A 106 3.01 -10.33 6.15
CA MET A 106 2.77 -9.21 7.05
C MET A 106 1.53 -9.40 7.95
N PRO A 107 0.36 -9.84 7.45
CA PRO A 107 -0.79 -10.14 8.31
C PRO A 107 -0.52 -11.30 9.27
N SER A 108 0.21 -12.32 8.82
CA SER A 108 0.53 -13.52 9.60
C SER A 108 1.37 -13.24 10.84
N PHE A 109 2.29 -12.25 10.80
CA PHE A 109 3.07 -11.84 11.99
C PHE A 109 2.21 -11.33 13.14
N PHE A 110 1.03 -10.80 12.85
CA PHE A 110 0.10 -10.25 13.83
C PHE A 110 -1.10 -11.17 14.08
N GLY A 111 -1.08 -12.39 13.53
CA GLY A 111 -2.18 -13.36 13.65
C GLY A 111 -3.43 -12.99 12.84
N PHE A 112 -3.31 -12.09 11.86
CA PHE A 112 -4.42 -11.73 10.97
C PHE A 112 -4.51 -12.68 9.79
N GLU A 113 -5.72 -12.88 9.30
CA GLU A 113 -5.92 -13.55 8.02
C GLU A 113 -5.33 -12.72 6.87
N PRO A 114 -4.71 -13.37 5.87
CA PRO A 114 -4.27 -12.71 4.64
C PRO A 114 -5.42 -11.96 3.97
N ILE A 115 -5.10 -10.84 3.32
CA ILE A 115 -6.09 -10.03 2.59
C ILE A 115 -6.68 -10.88 1.46
N ARG A 116 -7.94 -11.32 1.63
CA ARG A 116 -8.70 -12.08 0.64
C ARG A 116 -9.18 -11.12 -0.45
N VAL A 117 -8.88 -11.42 -1.71
CA VAL A 117 -9.28 -10.61 -2.88
C VAL A 117 -10.77 -10.79 -3.22
N ASN A 118 -11.42 -11.80 -2.63
CA ASN A 118 -12.86 -12.00 -2.66
C ASN A 118 -13.37 -11.71 -1.26
N GLY A 119 -14.09 -10.60 -1.07
CA GLY A 119 -14.56 -10.12 0.23
C GLY A 119 -15.68 -10.96 0.84
N PHE A 120 -15.40 -12.23 1.15
CA PHE A 120 -16.17 -13.09 2.05
C PHE A 120 -15.21 -13.87 2.94
#